data_AF-A0A183LE04-F1
#
_entry.id   AF-A0A183LE04-F1
#
_cell.length_a   1.000
_cell.length_b   1.000
_cell.length_c   1.000
_cell.angle_alpha   90.00
_cell.angle_beta   90.00
_cell.angle_gamma   90.00
#
_symmetry.space_group_name_H-M   'P 1'
#
loop_
_entity.id
_entity.type
_entity.pdbx_description
1 polymer ?
#
loop_
_entity_poly.entity_id
_entity_poly.type
_entity_poly.pdbx_seq_one_letter_code
_entity_poly.pdbx_strand_id
1 'polypeptide(L)'
;MTSEKVAIGGNMRQLYDRTMKVAGSYHKPDRPVKSKEGEVITNIEEQRNRWVEHFEKLLNRPHPLNAPNIEVAPTDLPIDVCQPTMNEISMATRQI
;
A
#
# COMPACT_ATOMS: atom_id res chain seq x y z
N MET A 1 -15.90 -11.86 11.29
CA MET A 1 -16.17 -10.87 12.36
C MET A 1 -15.16 -9.74 12.21
N THR A 2 -15.64 -8.59 11.72
CA THR A 2 -14.91 -7.59 10.93
C THR A 2 -14.00 -6.71 11.81
N SER A 3 -12.75 -6.48 11.39
CA SER A 3 -11.74 -5.64 12.06
C SER A 3 -12.26 -4.24 12.44
N GLU A 4 -13.22 -3.74 11.65
CA GLU A 4 -13.92 -2.47 11.82
C GLU A 4 -14.65 -2.34 13.17
N LYS A 5 -15.27 -3.42 13.66
CA LYS A 5 -15.97 -3.39 14.97
C LYS A 5 -15.01 -3.30 16.17
N VAL A 6 -13.77 -3.78 16.01
CA VAL A 6 -12.76 -3.80 17.09
C VAL A 6 -12.08 -2.43 17.23
N ALA A 7 -11.91 -1.70 16.13
CA ALA A 7 -11.37 -0.34 16.14
C ALA A 7 -12.30 0.65 16.88
N ILE A 8 -13.62 0.51 16.69
CA ILE A 8 -14.63 1.35 17.36
C ILE A 8 -14.72 1.05 18.86
N GLY A 9 -14.46 -0.19 19.27
CA GLY A 9 -14.54 -0.64 20.66
C GLY A 9 -13.32 -0.30 21.56
N GLY A 10 -12.39 0.53 21.09
CA GLY A 10 -11.21 0.96 21.88
C GLY A 10 -10.15 -0.13 22.11
N ASN A 11 -10.28 -1.30 21.49
CA ASN A 11 -9.40 -2.44 21.71
C ASN A 11 -8.24 -2.48 20.69
N MET A 12 -7.56 -1.34 20.55
CA MET A 12 -6.47 -1.15 19.57
C MET A 12 -5.29 -2.10 19.80
N ARG A 13 -5.08 -2.53 21.06
CA ARG A 13 -4.02 -3.49 21.42
C ARG A 13 -4.27 -4.87 20.79
N GLN A 14 -5.49 -5.41 20.90
CA GLN A 14 -5.80 -6.70 20.27
C GLN A 14 -5.77 -6.62 18.75
N LEU A 15 -6.17 -5.47 18.19
CA LEU A 15 -6.06 -5.22 16.76
C LEU A 15 -4.59 -5.22 16.32
N TYR A 16 -3.72 -4.50 17.03
CA TYR A 16 -2.28 -4.48 16.78
C TYR A 16 -1.66 -5.88 16.89
N ASP A 17 -1.94 -6.62 17.96
CA ASP A 17 -1.40 -7.97 18.19
C ASP A 17 -1.85 -8.95 17.09
N ARG A 18 -3.11 -8.86 16.63
CA ARG A 18 -3.62 -9.71 15.54
C ARG A 18 -2.99 -9.33 14.20
N THR A 19 -2.86 -8.05 13.91
CA THR A 19 -2.21 -7.57 12.68
C THR A 19 -0.73 -7.98 12.64
N MET A 20 -0.02 -7.86 13.76
CA MET A 20 1.38 -8.32 13.89
C MET A 20 1.50 -9.84 13.70
N LYS A 21 0.55 -10.62 14.23
CA LYS A 21 0.53 -12.08 14.02
C LYS A 21 0.26 -12.47 12.57
N VAL A 22 -0.61 -11.74 11.87
CA VAL A 22 -0.95 -11.99 10.45
C VAL A 22 0.15 -11.52 9.51
N ALA A 23 0.82 -10.40 9.82
CA ALA A 23 1.91 -9.86 9.02
C ALA A 23 3.17 -10.75 9.01
N GLY A 24 3.24 -11.76 9.90
CA GLY A 24 4.39 -12.64 10.03
C GLY A 24 5.57 -11.97 10.75
N SER A 25 6.75 -12.58 10.64
CA SER A 25 7.97 -12.04 11.23
C SER A 25 8.39 -10.74 10.52
N TYR A 26 8.54 -9.65 11.27
CA TYR A 26 9.19 -8.45 10.76
C TYR A 26 10.66 -8.76 10.49
N HIS A 27 11.01 -8.97 9.22
CA HIS A 27 12.40 -9.03 8.81
C HIS A 27 12.94 -7.60 8.76
N LYS A 28 14.13 -7.38 9.32
CA LYS A 28 14.84 -6.12 9.10
C LYS A 28 14.97 -5.92 7.59
N PRO A 29 14.60 -4.75 7.04
CA PRO A 29 14.86 -4.51 5.63
C PRO A 29 16.36 -4.65 5.37
N ASP A 30 16.73 -5.47 4.38
CA ASP A 30 18.14 -5.72 4.01
C ASP A 30 18.88 -4.44 3.59
N ARG A 31 18.13 -3.40 3.23
CA ARG A 31 18.67 -2.13 2.74
C ARG A 31 18.62 -1.06 3.82
N PRO A 32 19.76 -0.55 4.29
CA PRO A 32 19.79 0.57 5.20
C PRO A 32 19.35 1.87 4.52
N VAL A 33 18.81 2.80 5.30
CA VAL A 33 18.44 4.13 4.82
C VAL A 33 19.72 4.91 4.47
N LYS A 34 19.72 5.57 3.31
CA LYS A 34 20.85 6.38 2.83
C LYS A 34 20.55 7.88 2.85
N SER A 35 21.58 8.68 3.11
CA SER A 35 21.56 10.12 2.95
C SER A 35 21.40 10.50 1.47
N LYS A 36 21.29 11.81 1.19
CA LYS A 36 21.24 12.31 -0.19
C LYS A 36 22.56 12.07 -0.92
N GLU A 37 23.65 12.03 -0.17
CA GLU A 37 25.03 11.79 -0.61
C GLU A 37 25.33 10.29 -0.78
N GLY A 38 24.39 9.42 -0.42
CA GLY A 38 24.49 7.97 -0.58
C GLY A 38 25.13 7.23 0.60
N GLU A 39 25.42 7.93 1.69
CA GLU A 39 25.99 7.37 2.92
C GLU A 39 24.92 6.69 3.77
N VAL A 40 25.28 5.63 4.49
CA VAL A 40 24.33 4.90 5.34
C VAL A 40 24.05 5.68 6.63
N ILE A 41 22.78 5.95 6.90
CA ILE A 41 22.33 6.64 8.12
C ILE A 41 22.10 5.61 9.23
N THR A 42 22.83 5.74 10.33
CA THR A 42 22.74 4.86 11.50
C THR A 42 21.90 5.44 12.63
N ASN A 43 21.77 6.78 12.71
CA ASN A 43 21.00 7.47 13.74
C ASN A 43 19.50 7.55 13.38
N ILE A 44 18.62 7.23 14.33
CA ILE A 44 17.15 7.24 14.13
C ILE A 44 16.58 8.65 13.87
N GLU A 45 17.16 9.68 14.49
CA GLU A 45 16.76 11.07 14.30
C GLU A 45 17.10 11.54 12.89
N GLU A 46 18.30 11.22 12.42
CA GLU A 46 18.73 11.51 11.04
C GLU A 46 17.89 10.74 10.01
N GLN A 47 17.52 9.49 10.30
CA GLN A 47 16.59 8.74 9.45
C GLN A 47 15.24 9.43 9.36
N ARG A 48 14.69 9.91 10.48
CA ARG A 48 13.43 10.69 10.50
C ARG A 48 13.56 11.98 9.71
N ASN A 49 14.63 12.74 9.88
CA ASN A 49 14.88 13.96 9.13
C ASN A 49 14.98 13.68 7.62
N ARG A 50 15.64 12.58 7.24
CA ARG A 50 15.72 12.12 5.85
C ARG A 50 14.34 11.76 5.27
N TRP A 51 13.45 11.18 6.08
CA TRP A 51 12.06 10.92 5.70
C TRP A 51 11.27 12.21 5.49
N VAL A 52 11.33 13.15 6.45
CA VAL A 52 10.66 14.46 6.35
C VAL A 52 11.06 15.15 5.06
N GLU A 53 12.37 15.26 4.80
CA GLU A 53 12.90 15.90 3.60
C GLU A 53 12.47 15.20 2.29
N HIS A 54 12.41 13.86 2.28
CA HIS A 54 11.96 13.11 1.11
C HIS A 54 10.50 13.42 0.78
N PHE A 55 9.63 13.35 1.80
CA PHE A 55 8.20 13.58 1.62
C PHE A 55 7.90 15.03 1.32
N GLU A 56 8.59 15.98 1.96
CA GLU A 56 8.45 17.40 1.65
C GLU A 56 8.77 17.68 0.17
N LYS A 57 9.89 17.15 -0.34
CA LYS A 57 10.25 17.28 -1.75
C LYS A 57 9.24 16.62 -2.69
N LEU A 58 8.71 15.45 -2.31
CA LEU A 58 7.77 14.69 -3.14
C LEU A 58 6.40 15.37 -3.22
N LEU A 59 5.87 15.80 -2.06
CA LEU A 59 4.52 16.35 -1.93
C LEU A 59 4.44 17.81 -2.38
N ASN A 60 5.52 18.59 -2.23
CA ASN A 60 5.58 19.98 -2.69
C ASN A 60 6.13 20.10 -4.11
N ARG A 61 6.29 18.99 -4.85
CA ARG A 61 6.72 19.03 -6.24
C ARG A 61 5.63 19.71 -7.10
N PRO A 62 5.95 20.76 -7.89
CA PRO A 62 4.99 21.38 -8.76
C PRO A 62 4.50 20.39 -9.82
N HIS A 63 3.26 20.58 -10.30
CA HIS A 63 2.73 19.77 -11.38
C HIS A 63 3.69 19.85 -12.59
N PRO A 64 4.11 18.70 -13.18
CA PRO A 64 4.96 18.74 -14.35
C PRO A 64 4.27 19.53 -15.46
N LEU A 65 5.00 20.47 -16.08
CA LEU A 65 4.47 21.32 -17.16
C LEU A 65 4.05 20.50 -18.39
N ASN A 66 4.72 19.38 -18.61
CA ASN A 66 4.37 18.43 -19.64
C ASN A 66 3.39 17.43 -19.05
N ALA A 67 2.23 17.28 -19.69
CA ALA A 67 1.37 16.14 -19.44
C ALA A 67 2.20 14.87 -19.60
N PRO A 68 2.10 13.89 -18.68
CA PRO A 68 2.75 12.61 -18.88
C PRO A 68 2.24 12.02 -20.20
N ASN A 69 3.16 11.57 -21.06
CA ASN A 69 2.79 10.84 -22.26
C ASN A 69 2.34 9.43 -21.83
N ILE A 70 1.08 9.33 -21.39
CA ILE A 70 0.45 8.06 -21.02
C ILE A 70 -0.08 7.49 -22.32
N GLU A 71 0.54 6.41 -22.79
CA GLU A 71 -0.05 5.61 -23.86
C GLU A 71 -1.46 5.18 -23.42
N VAL A 72 -2.44 5.43 -24.28
CA VAL A 72 -3.82 5.03 -24.03
C VAL A 72 -3.82 3.52 -23.81
N ALA A 73 -4.26 3.08 -22.63
CA ALA A 73 -4.44 1.66 -22.37
C ALA A 73 -5.39 1.10 -23.45
N PRO A 74 -5.10 -0.07 -24.04
CA PRO A 74 -6.00 -0.69 -25.02
C PRO A 74 -7.42 -0.74 -24.45
N THR A 75 -8.36 -0.10 -25.15
CA THR A 75 -9.77 -0.06 -24.71
C THR A 75 -10.44 -1.42 -24.90
N ASP A 76 -9.94 -2.23 -25.83
CA ASP A 76 -10.42 -3.59 -26.12
C ASP A 76 -9.81 -4.65 -25.19
N LEU A 77 -9.85 -4.42 -23.88
CA LEU A 77 -9.71 -5.54 -22.96
C LEU A 77 -11.00 -6.37 -23.08
N PRO A 78 -10.93 -7.69 -23.34
CA PRO A 78 -12.09 -8.57 -23.36
C PRO A 78 -12.56 -8.83 -21.92
N ILE A 79 -12.94 -7.77 -21.23
CA ILE A 79 -13.55 -7.80 -19.92
C ILE A 79 -15.06 -7.74 -20.18
N ASP A 80 -15.74 -8.81 -19.82
CA ASP A 80 -17.19 -8.79 -19.81
C ASP A 80 -17.66 -7.87 -18.67
N VAL A 81 -18.14 -6.69 -19.05
CA VAL A 81 -18.72 -5.69 -18.14
C VAL A 81 -20.21 -5.91 -17.90
N CYS A 82 -20.80 -6.97 -18.48
CA CYS A 82 -22.19 -7.31 -18.23
C CYS A 82 -22.38 -7.83 -16.80
N GLN A 83 -23.64 -7.77 -16.35
CA GLN A 83 -24.00 -8.35 -15.06
C GLN A 83 -23.86 -9.88 -15.14
N PRO A 84 -23.23 -10.51 -14.13
CA PRO A 84 -23.10 -11.95 -14.12
C PRO A 84 -24.47 -12.60 -14.03
N THR A 85 -24.65 -13.65 -14.81
CA THR A 85 -25.87 -14.45 -14.79
C THR A 85 -25.95 -15.27 -13.51
N MET A 86 -27.18 -15.60 -13.09
CA MET A 86 -27.42 -16.46 -11.92
C MET A 86 -26.70 -17.81 -12.04
N ASN A 87 -26.53 -18.33 -13.26
CA ASN A 87 -25.80 -19.57 -13.51
C ASN A 87 -24.29 -19.40 -13.26
N GLU A 88 -23.67 -18.32 -13.73
CA GLU A 88 -22.26 -18.02 -13.47
C GLU A 88 -21.98 -17.87 -11.97
N ILE A 89 -22.86 -17.16 -11.25
CA ILE A 89 -22.78 -17.02 -9.79
C ILE A 89 -22.90 -18.39 -9.11
N SER A 90 -23.85 -19.23 -9.54
CA SER A 90 -24.01 -20.59 -9.00
C SER A 90 -22.81 -21.48 -9.28
N MET A 91 -22.19 -21.39 -10.47
CA MET A 91 -21.00 -22.17 -10.81
C MET A 91 -19.78 -21.75 -9.99
N ALA A 92 -19.55 -20.44 -9.83
CA ALA A 92 -18.40 -19.91 -9.10
C ALA A 92 -18.45 -20.23 -7.59
N THR A 93 -19.65 -20.21 -7.00
CA THR A 93 -19.87 -20.46 -5.56
C THR A 93 -19.83 -21.94 -5.18
N ARG A 94 -19.89 -22.87 -6.14
CA ARG A 94 -19.73 -24.32 -5.89
C ARG A 94 -18.29 -24.75 -5.62
N GLN A 95 -17.31 -23.94 -6.00
CA GLN A 95 -15.88 -24.24 -5.83
C GLN A 95 -15.29 -23.71 -4.52
N ILE A 96 -16.12 -23.05 -3.70
CA ILE A 96 -15.80 -22.55 -2.35
C ILE A 96 -16.31 -23.58 -1.32
#